data_AF-A0A5S9MCD6-F1
#
_entry.id   AF-A0A5S9MCD6-F1
#
_cell.length_a   1.000
_cell.length_b   1.000
_cell.length_c   1.000
_cell.angle_alpha   90.00
_cell.angle_beta   90.00
_cell.angle_gamma   90.00
#
_symmetry.space_group_name_H-M   'P 1'
#
loop_
_entity.id
_entity.type
_entity.pdbx_description
1 polymer ?
#
loop_
_entity_poly.entity_id
_entity_poly.type
_entity_poly.pdbx_seq_one_letter_code
_entity_poly.pdbx_strand_id
1 'polypeptide(L)'
;MSKICSYAQGFAQMKAASDEYNWDLKYGEIAMIFRGGCIIRAAFLQQIKEAYDRNPELKNLLLDPYFKDIAQNYQSSLRKVISLAVEQGVPVPSFSSALAYFDSYRTAVLPANLIQAQRDYFGAHTYERTDKEGVFHTEWMK
;
A
#
# COMPACT_ATOMS: atom_id res chain seq x y z
N MET A 1 -4.53 10.24 -7.49
CA MET A 1 -3.57 9.23 -7.01
C MET A 1 -3.47 9.15 -5.49
N SER A 2 -3.15 10.22 -4.76
CA SER A 2 -2.95 10.13 -3.30
C SER A 2 -4.20 9.64 -2.54
N LYS A 3 -5.40 10.10 -2.93
CA LYS A 3 -6.67 9.55 -2.41
C LYS A 3 -6.82 8.05 -2.68
N ILE A 4 -6.42 7.56 -3.86
CA ILE A 4 -6.48 6.13 -4.20
C ILE A 4 -5.57 5.33 -3.27
N CYS A 5 -4.34 5.79 -3.03
CA CYS A 5 -3.41 5.13 -2.12
C CYS A 5 -3.97 5.05 -0.69
N SER A 6 -4.56 6.14 -0.19
CA SER A 6 -5.18 6.18 1.14
C SER A 6 -6.34 5.18 1.27
N TYR A 7 -7.24 5.11 0.28
CA TYR A 7 -8.32 4.12 0.30
C TYR A 7 -7.81 2.69 0.12
N ALA A 8 -6.79 2.46 -0.72
CA ALA A 8 -6.15 1.15 -0.86
C ALA A 8 -5.58 0.64 0.47
N GLN A 9 -4.91 1.52 1.23
CA GLN A 9 -4.40 1.21 2.57
C GLN A 9 -5.53 0.92 3.56
N GLY A 10 -6.58 1.75 3.61
CA GLY A 10 -7.70 1.55 4.52
C GLY A 10 -8.48 0.25 4.24
N PHE A 11 -8.73 -0.07 2.97
CA PHE A 11 -9.39 -1.33 2.60
C PHE A 11 -8.50 -2.55 2.84
N ALA A 12 -7.19 -2.47 2.62
CA ALA A 12 -6.26 -3.53 3.01
C ALA A 12 -6.21 -3.74 4.53
N GLN A 13 -6.32 -2.67 5.31
CA GLN A 13 -6.42 -2.74 6.78
C GLN A 13 -7.73 -3.41 7.23
N MET A 14 -8.87 -3.07 6.61
CA MET A 14 -10.13 -3.76 6.88
C MET A 14 -10.05 -5.25 6.53
N LYS A 15 -9.33 -5.60 5.46
CA LYS A 15 -9.08 -7.01 5.12
C LYS A 15 -8.26 -7.73 6.17
N ALA A 16 -7.13 -7.15 6.60
CA ALA A 16 -6.33 -7.71 7.67
C ALA A 16 -7.14 -7.91 8.96
N ALA A 17 -8.02 -6.95 9.32
CA ALA A 17 -8.92 -7.10 10.46
C ALA A 17 -9.97 -8.19 10.25
N SER A 18 -10.54 -8.31 9.05
CA SER A 18 -11.49 -9.38 8.71
C SER A 18 -10.86 -10.76 8.85
N ASP A 19 -9.61 -10.91 8.42
CA ASP A 19 -8.85 -12.16 8.48
C ASP A 19 -8.49 -12.50 9.94
N GLU A 20 -8.03 -11.52 10.73
CA GLU A 20 -7.70 -11.70 12.16
C GLU A 20 -8.93 -12.08 13.01
N TYR A 21 -10.07 -11.41 12.79
CA TYR A 21 -11.26 -11.55 13.62
C TYR A 21 -12.35 -12.45 13.02
N ASN A 22 -12.10 -13.07 11.86
CA ASN A 22 -13.03 -13.95 11.16
C ASN A 22 -14.41 -13.30 10.90
N TRP A 23 -14.43 -12.04 10.45
CA TRP A 23 -15.67 -11.28 10.25
C TRP A 23 -16.31 -11.45 8.87
N ASP A 24 -15.59 -12.03 7.90
CA ASP A 24 -16.05 -12.18 6.51
C ASP A 24 -16.63 -10.86 5.92
N LEU A 25 -15.88 -9.76 6.09
CA LEU A 25 -16.32 -8.43 5.71
C LEU A 25 -16.60 -8.33 4.20
N LYS A 26 -17.75 -7.74 3.85
CA LYS A 26 -18.14 -7.48 2.46
C LYS A 26 -17.71 -6.08 2.02
N TYR A 27 -16.49 -5.96 1.49
CA TYR A 27 -15.88 -4.66 1.15
C TYR A 27 -16.69 -3.83 0.14
N GLY A 28 -17.35 -4.48 -0.83
CA GLY A 28 -18.25 -3.80 -1.77
C GLY A 28 -19.46 -3.16 -1.08
N GLU A 29 -20.04 -3.83 -0.08
CA GLU A 29 -21.13 -3.30 0.72
C GLU A 29 -20.66 -2.16 1.64
N ILE A 30 -19.48 -2.29 2.25
CA ILE A 30 -18.84 -1.21 3.02
C ILE A 30 -18.65 0.04 2.15
N ALA A 31 -18.14 -0.13 0.93
CA ALA A 31 -18.00 0.99 0.00
C ALA A 31 -19.36 1.60 -0.37
N MET A 32 -20.40 0.77 -0.52
CA MET A 32 -21.77 1.21 -0.82
C MET A 32 -22.37 2.05 0.31
N ILE A 33 -22.28 1.61 1.57
CA ILE A 33 -22.83 2.37 2.70
C ILE A 33 -22.13 3.72 2.89
N PHE A 34 -20.84 3.82 2.53
CA PHE A 34 -20.12 5.10 2.57
C PHE A 34 -20.59 6.08 1.48
N ARG A 35 -21.38 5.66 0.46
CA ARG A 35 -21.85 6.57 -0.60
C ARG A 35 -22.91 7.56 -0.11
N GLY A 36 -23.63 7.26 0.96
CA GLY A 36 -24.73 8.08 1.48
C GLY A 36 -24.55 8.41 2.96
N GLY A 37 -25.02 9.59 3.39
CA GLY A 37 -25.05 10.01 4.80
C GLY A 37 -23.70 10.37 5.43
N CYS A 38 -22.61 9.67 5.10
CA CYS A 38 -21.30 9.91 5.72
C CYS A 38 -20.56 11.13 5.12
N ILE A 39 -19.53 11.59 5.82
CA ILE A 39 -18.72 12.76 5.44
C ILE A 39 -17.85 12.48 4.20
N ILE A 40 -17.35 11.25 4.04
CA ILE A 40 -16.44 10.88 2.94
C ILE A 40 -17.16 10.54 1.63
N ARG A 41 -18.49 10.70 1.58
CA ARG A 41 -19.33 10.39 0.42
C ARG A 41 -18.79 11.02 -0.86
N ALA A 42 -18.66 10.21 -1.91
CA ALA A 42 -18.19 10.66 -3.22
C ALA A 42 -18.56 9.64 -4.30
N ALA A 43 -18.66 10.10 -5.55
CA ALA A 43 -18.74 9.21 -6.72
C ALA A 43 -17.56 8.21 -6.77
N PHE A 44 -16.42 8.57 -6.18
CA PHE A 44 -15.26 7.70 -6.00
C PHE A 44 -15.56 6.36 -5.33
N LEU A 45 -16.50 6.32 -4.38
CA LEU A 45 -16.86 5.09 -3.67
C LEU A 45 -17.63 4.09 -4.55
N GLN A 46 -18.31 4.58 -5.59
CA GLN A 46 -18.92 3.71 -6.59
C GLN A 46 -17.86 2.88 -7.32
N GLN A 47 -16.71 3.49 -7.64
CA GLN A 47 -15.60 2.79 -8.29
C GLN A 47 -14.97 1.72 -7.39
N ILE A 48 -14.93 1.94 -6.08
CA ILE A 48 -14.48 0.93 -5.11
C ILE A 48 -15.48 -0.22 -5.02
N LYS A 49 -16.78 0.09 -4.95
CA LYS A 49 -17.83 -0.93 -4.97
C LYS A 49 -17.70 -1.80 -6.22
N GLU A 50 -17.58 -1.18 -7.40
CA GLU A 50 -17.44 -1.89 -8.67
C GLU A 50 -16.16 -2.74 -8.73
N ALA A 51 -15.06 -2.30 -8.12
CA ALA A 51 -13.83 -3.10 -8.03
C ALA A 51 -14.03 -4.39 -7.23
N TYR A 52 -14.74 -4.32 -6.09
CA TYR A 52 -15.07 -5.50 -5.28
C TYR A 52 -16.22 -6.34 -5.85
N ASP A 53 -17.13 -5.75 -6.63
CA ASP A 53 -18.11 -6.52 -7.41
C ASP A 53 -17.43 -7.37 -8.48
N ARG A 54 -16.38 -6.82 -9.14
CA ARG A 54 -15.57 -7.56 -10.10
C ARG A 54 -14.73 -8.65 -9.45
N ASN A 55 -14.14 -8.37 -8.29
CA ASN A 55 -13.31 -9.30 -7.54
C ASN A 55 -13.48 -9.11 -6.03
N PRO A 56 -14.31 -9.94 -5.36
CA PRO A 56 -14.50 -9.87 -3.91
C PRO A 56 -13.20 -10.12 -3.12
N GLU A 57 -12.28 -10.93 -3.69
CA GLU A 57 -11.00 -11.31 -3.09
C GLU A 57 -9.84 -10.35 -3.47
N LEU A 58 -10.16 -9.16 -3.95
CA LEU A 58 -9.17 -8.15 -4.33
C LEU A 58 -8.28 -7.79 -3.14
N LYS A 59 -7.00 -8.19 -3.21
CA LYS A 59 -6.01 -7.95 -2.15
C LYS A 59 -5.70 -6.47 -1.92
N ASN A 60 -5.76 -5.66 -2.97
CA ASN A 60 -5.47 -4.24 -2.91
C ASN A 60 -6.15 -3.50 -4.06
N LEU A 61 -6.73 -2.33 -3.78
CA LEU A 61 -7.42 -1.52 -4.79
C LEU A 61 -6.50 -1.11 -5.96
N LEU A 62 -5.20 -0.95 -5.75
CA LEU A 62 -4.24 -0.62 -6.82
C LEU A 62 -4.10 -1.72 -7.89
N LEU A 63 -4.60 -2.92 -7.64
CA LEU A 63 -4.56 -4.05 -8.59
C LEU A 63 -5.80 -4.10 -9.49
N ASP A 64 -6.87 -3.38 -9.15
CA ASP A 64 -8.06 -3.29 -10.00
C ASP A 64 -7.76 -2.43 -11.25
N PRO A 65 -8.29 -2.81 -12.44
CA PRO A 65 -7.97 -2.12 -13.69
C PRO A 65 -8.24 -0.61 -13.69
N TYR A 66 -9.34 -0.15 -13.08
CA TYR A 66 -9.66 1.27 -13.04
C TYR A 66 -8.65 2.06 -12.22
N PHE A 67 -8.34 1.60 -11.01
CA PHE A 67 -7.38 2.29 -10.15
C PHE A 67 -5.94 2.18 -10.64
N LYS A 68 -5.59 1.05 -11.26
CA LYS A 68 -4.29 0.85 -11.92
C LYS A 68 -4.07 1.87 -13.04
N ASP A 69 -5.05 2.04 -13.93
CA ASP A 69 -4.97 3.01 -15.02
C ASP A 69 -4.78 4.44 -14.50
N ILE A 70 -5.58 4.86 -13.53
CA ILE A 70 -5.44 6.20 -12.92
C ILE A 70 -4.06 6.37 -12.25
N ALA A 71 -3.56 5.35 -11.55
CA ALA A 71 -2.24 5.41 -10.94
C ALA A 71 -1.13 5.55 -11.98
N GLN A 72 -1.22 4.80 -13.09
CA GLN A 72 -0.28 4.88 -14.21
C GLN A 72 -0.31 6.26 -14.88
N ASN A 73 -1.50 6.81 -15.11
CA ASN A 73 -1.68 8.09 -15.78
C ASN A 73 -1.27 9.28 -14.91
N TYR A 74 -1.50 9.23 -13.59
CA TYR A 74 -1.33 10.41 -12.72
C TYR A 74 -0.04 10.42 -11.90
N GLN A 75 0.74 9.32 -11.88
CA GLN A 75 1.98 9.28 -11.09
C GLN A 75 3.00 10.34 -11.49
N SER A 76 3.14 10.65 -12.79
CA SER A 76 4.10 11.66 -13.25
C SER A 76 3.73 13.05 -12.75
N SER A 77 2.44 13.37 -12.72
CA SER A 77 1.95 14.65 -12.16
C SER A 77 2.15 14.72 -10.65
N LEU A 78 1.88 13.62 -9.92
CA LEU A 78 2.12 13.57 -8.47
C LEU A 78 3.60 13.79 -8.14
N ARG A 79 4.52 13.17 -8.89
CA ARG A 79 5.96 13.38 -8.75
C ARG A 79 6.34 14.85 -8.95
N LYS A 80 5.86 15.48 -10.04
CA LYS A 80 6.13 16.91 -10.32
C LYS A 80 5.63 17.82 -9.18
N VAL A 81 4.43 17.57 -8.67
CA VAL A 81 3.87 18.34 -7.55
C VAL A 81 4.74 18.19 -6.30
N ILE A 82 5.17 16.97 -5.99
CA ILE A 82 6.02 16.71 -4.82
C ILE A 82 7.40 17.35 -4.98
N SER A 83 8.04 17.22 -6.16
CA SER A 83 9.33 17.85 -6.44
C SER A 83 9.27 19.36 -6.23
N LEU A 84 8.27 20.03 -6.82
CA LEU A 84 8.08 21.46 -6.66
C LEU A 84 7.79 21.83 -5.19
N ALA A 85 6.94 21.08 -4.51
CA ALA A 85 6.63 21.34 -3.11
C ALA A 85 7.89 21.25 -2.22
N VAL A 86 8.74 20.25 -2.46
CA VAL A 86 10.01 20.09 -1.73
C VAL A 86 10.97 21.25 -2.03
N GLU A 87 11.15 21.62 -3.30
CA GLU A 87 12.00 22.75 -3.70
C GLU A 87 11.54 24.09 -3.10
N GLN A 88 10.23 24.26 -2.94
CA GLN A 88 9.62 25.48 -2.40
C GLN A 88 9.38 25.44 -0.88
N GLY A 89 9.77 24.36 -0.19
CA GLY A 89 9.55 24.23 1.25
C GLY A 89 8.06 24.12 1.66
N VAL A 90 7.18 23.67 0.76
CA VAL A 90 5.76 23.45 1.04
C VAL A 90 5.53 22.04 1.59
N PRO A 91 4.99 21.89 2.81
CA PRO A 91 4.78 20.58 3.41
C PRO A 91 3.63 19.82 2.73
N VAL A 92 3.93 18.66 2.15
CA VAL A 92 2.94 17.80 1.47
C VAL A 92 2.97 16.34 1.98
N PRO A 93 2.85 16.11 3.31
CA PRO A 93 3.11 14.80 3.92
C PRO A 93 2.26 13.68 3.31
N SER A 94 0.97 13.91 3.07
CA SER A 94 0.07 12.91 2.49
C SER A 94 0.33 12.61 1.02
N PHE A 95 0.94 13.54 0.26
CA PHE A 95 1.33 13.27 -1.12
C PHE A 95 2.64 12.49 -1.15
N SER A 96 3.62 12.92 -0.36
CA SER A 96 4.91 12.23 -0.24
C SER A 96 4.73 10.79 0.24
N SER A 97 3.93 10.55 1.28
CA SER A 97 3.68 9.21 1.79
C SER A 97 2.89 8.33 0.82
N ALA A 98 1.93 8.89 0.08
CA ALA A 98 1.20 8.15 -0.94
C ALA A 98 2.10 7.70 -2.08
N LEU A 99 3.03 8.57 -2.53
CA LEU A 99 4.00 8.20 -3.55
C LEU A 99 4.99 7.13 -3.04
N ALA A 100 5.51 7.32 -1.82
CA ALA A 100 6.41 6.35 -1.19
C ALA A 100 5.74 4.97 -1.03
N TYR A 101 4.46 4.93 -0.63
CA TYR A 101 3.66 3.71 -0.57
C TYR A 101 3.51 3.07 -1.95
N PHE A 102 3.12 3.84 -2.97
CA PHE A 102 2.93 3.33 -4.32
C PHE A 102 4.23 2.73 -4.89
N ASP A 103 5.35 3.44 -4.74
CA ASP A 103 6.66 2.98 -5.21
C ASP A 103 7.15 1.76 -4.41
N SER A 104 6.90 1.72 -3.10
CA SER A 104 7.23 0.56 -2.28
C SER A 104 6.41 -0.68 -2.69
N TYR A 105 5.10 -0.51 -2.85
CA TYR A 105 4.18 -1.62 -3.14
C TYR A 105 4.43 -2.28 -4.49
N ARG A 106 4.87 -1.53 -5.50
CA ARG A 106 5.19 -2.05 -6.84
C ARG A 106 6.63 -2.54 -7.00
N THR A 107 7.46 -2.43 -5.95
CA THR A 107 8.87 -2.82 -5.99
C THR A 107 9.02 -4.24 -5.44
N ALA A 108 9.45 -5.17 -6.28
CA ALA A 108 9.58 -6.58 -5.90
C ALA A 108 10.70 -6.84 -4.87
N VAL A 109 11.78 -6.05 -4.91
CA VAL A 109 12.92 -6.15 -4.00
C VAL A 109 13.15 -4.80 -3.33
N LEU A 110 12.75 -4.68 -2.07
CA LEU A 110 12.96 -3.50 -1.24
C LEU A 110 14.32 -3.58 -0.52
N PRO A 111 14.87 -2.44 -0.03
CA PRO A 111 16.13 -2.41 0.71
C PRO A 111 16.05 -3.03 2.13
N ALA A 112 14.97 -3.78 2.43
CA ALA A 112 14.79 -4.46 3.71
C ALA A 112 15.83 -5.58 3.96
N ASN A 113 16.52 -6.05 2.91
CA ASN A 113 17.65 -6.95 3.04
C ASN A 113 18.78 -6.35 3.90
N LEU A 114 19.03 -5.04 3.79
CA LEU A 114 20.02 -4.36 4.64
C LEU A 114 19.56 -4.28 6.10
N ILE A 115 18.27 -4.05 6.35
CA ILE A 115 17.70 -4.07 7.70
C ILE A 115 17.90 -5.46 8.33
N GLN A 116 17.62 -6.52 7.58
CA GLN A 116 17.85 -7.89 8.04
C GLN A 116 19.33 -8.16 8.35
N ALA A 117 20.25 -7.72 7.48
CA ALA A 117 21.69 -7.82 7.72
C ALA A 117 22.12 -7.06 8.99
N GLN A 118 21.62 -5.84 9.20
CA GLN A 118 21.92 -5.05 10.40
C GLN A 118 21.45 -5.76 11.67
N ARG A 119 20.19 -6.24 11.68
CA ARG A 119 19.62 -6.97 12.82
C ARG A 119 20.41 -8.23 13.15
N ASP A 120 20.83 -8.98 12.13
CA ASP A 120 21.67 -10.15 12.33
C ASP A 120 23.05 -9.78 12.87
N TYR A 121 23.65 -8.72 12.35
CA TYR A 121 24.97 -8.23 12.76
C TYR A 121 25.05 -7.87 14.24
N PHE A 122 24.17 -6.99 14.74
CA PHE A 122 24.29 -6.50 16.11
C PHE A 122 23.54 -7.35 17.14
N GLY A 123 22.62 -8.22 16.70
CA GLY A 123 21.66 -8.88 17.59
C GLY A 123 21.40 -10.36 17.30
N ALA A 124 22.15 -10.99 16.39
CA ALA A 124 21.99 -12.40 16.00
C ALA A 124 20.53 -12.77 15.68
N HIS A 125 19.78 -11.82 15.09
CA HIS A 125 18.36 -11.96 14.81
C HIS A 125 18.02 -12.89 13.65
N THR A 126 19.02 -13.45 12.97
CA THR A 126 18.89 -14.32 11.79
C THR A 126 18.22 -13.65 10.59
N TYR A 127 18.31 -14.28 9.42
CA TYR A 127 17.65 -13.85 8.19
C TYR A 127 17.35 -15.03 7.27
N GLU A 128 16.44 -14.81 6.31
CA GLU A 128 16.14 -15.75 5.23
C GLU A 128 16.85 -15.32 3.94
N ARG A 129 17.03 -16.27 3.02
CA ARG A 129 17.67 -16.04 1.72
C ARG A 129 16.72 -16.32 0.57
N THR A 130 16.99 -15.70 -0.58
CA THR A 130 16.18 -15.89 -1.79
C THR A 130 16.60 -17.10 -2.63
N ASP A 131 17.79 -17.66 -2.37
CA ASP A 131 18.37 -18.77 -3.12
C ASP A 131 18.33 -20.12 -2.38
N LYS A 132 17.99 -20.11 -1.09
CA LYS A 132 17.96 -21.31 -0.25
C LYS A 132 16.92 -21.18 0.86
N GLU A 133 16.10 -22.21 1.02
CA GLU A 133 15.16 -22.32 2.14
C GLU A 133 15.90 -22.51 3.46
N GLY A 134 15.40 -21.87 4.52
CA GLY A 134 15.91 -21.98 5.88
C GLY A 134 16.21 -20.62 6.53
N VAL A 135 16.68 -20.70 7.77
CA VAL A 135 17.04 -19.54 8.61
C VAL A 135 18.55 -19.53 8.80
N PHE A 136 19.17 -18.37 8.56
CA PHE A 136 20.63 -18.22 8.53
C PHE A 136 21.08 -17.18 9.55
N HIS A 137 22.25 -17.41 10.15
CA HIS A 137 22.99 -16.44 10.94
C HIS A 137 24.40 -16.30 10.34
N THR A 138 24.97 -15.10 10.37
CA THR A 138 26.33 -14.85 9.88
C THR A 138 27.20 -14.27 11.00
N GLU A 139 28.41 -14.79 11.15
CA GLU A 139 29.43 -14.24 12.03
C GLU A 139 30.16 -13.11 11.29
N TRP A 140 29.64 -11.89 11.37
CA TRP A 140 30.04 -10.77 10.50
C TRP A 140 31.45 -10.20 10.75
N MET A 141 32.05 -10.49 11.92
CA MET A 141 33.35 -9.96 12.34
C MET A 141 34.50 -10.97 12.18
N LYS A 142 34.25 -12.11 11.52
CA LYS A 142 35.27 -13.12 11.22
C LYS A 142 35.95 -12.89 9.88
#